data_AF-A0AAV5LQ81-F1
#
_entry.id   AF-A0AAV5LQ81-F1
#
_cell.length_a   1.000
_cell.length_b   1.000
_cell.length_c   1.000
_cell.angle_alpha   90.00
_cell.angle_beta   90.00
_cell.angle_gamma   90.00
#
_symmetry.space_group_name_H-M   'P 1'
#
loop_
_entity.id
_entity.type
_entity.pdbx_description
1 polymer ?
#
loop_
_entity_poly.entity_id
_entity_poly.type
_entity_poly.pdbx_seq_one_letter_code
_entity_poly.pdbx_strand_id
1 'polypeptide(L)' 'MLYEGRTHTDLFLQDPMRGGRDEMFEDIVAIIHAGDDIERAKDAMAPRRRRLVPEFMLKLASAISPF' A
#
# COMPACT_ATOMS: atom_id res chain seq x y z
N MET A 1 5.25 -16.16 0.15
CA MET A 1 4.63 -14.86 -0.21
C MET A 1 5.08 -13.85 0.83
N LEU A 2 5.36 -12.60 0.44
CA LEU A 2 5.87 -11.56 1.36
C LEU A 2 4.82 -11.13 2.40
N TYR A 3 3.53 -11.25 2.06
CA TYR A 3 2.39 -11.00 2.94
C TYR A 3 1.42 -12.19 2.85
N GLU A 4 0.99 -12.72 3.99
CA GLU A 4 0.12 -13.90 4.06
C GLU A 4 -1.29 -13.57 3.56
N GLY A 5 -1.85 -14.42 2.69
CA GLY A 5 -3.19 -14.23 2.12
C GLY A 5 -3.31 -13.10 1.08
N ARG A 6 -2.19 -12.46 0.69
CA ARG A 6 -2.15 -11.40 -0.32
C ARG A 6 -1.51 -11.90 -1.62
N THR A 7 -2.08 -11.52 -2.76
CA THR A 7 -1.46 -11.72 -4.07
C THR A 7 -0.49 -10.59 -4.40
N HIS A 8 0.38 -10.79 -5.41
CA HIS A 8 1.27 -9.71 -5.85
C HIS A 8 0.50 -8.53 -6.45
N THR A 9 -0.64 -8.77 -7.11
CA THR A 9 -1.51 -7.70 -7.61
C THR A 9 -2.17 -6.93 -6.47
N ASP A 10 -2.50 -7.58 -5.34
CA ASP A 10 -2.98 -6.86 -4.16
C ASP A 10 -1.97 -5.82 -3.69
N LEU A 11 -0.70 -6.23 -3.63
CA LEU A 11 0.40 -5.43 -3.10
C LEU A 11 0.86 -4.31 -4.05
N PHE A 12 1.06 -4.62 -5.33
CA PHE A 12 1.64 -3.69 -6.30
C PHE A 12 0.61 -2.80 -7.01
N LEU A 13 -0.67 -3.20 -7.03
CA LEU A 13 -1.71 -2.51 -7.78
C LEU A 13 -2.91 -2.15 -6.89
N GLN A 14 -3.54 -3.13 -6.23
CA GLN A 14 -4.83 -2.85 -5.59
C GLN A 14 -4.71 -1.96 -4.35
N ASP A 15 -3.76 -2.22 -3.46
CA ASP A 15 -3.56 -1.44 -2.25
C ASP A 15 -3.12 0.02 -2.56
N PRO A 16 -2.18 0.25 -3.50
CA PRO A 16 -1.90 1.61 -3.99
C PRO A 16 -3.13 2.33 -4.57
N MET A 17 -3.98 1.63 -5.31
CA MET A 17 -5.19 2.20 -5.91
C MET A 17 -6.33 2.42 -4.91
N ARG A 18 -6.41 1.58 -3.87
CA ARG A 18 -7.39 1.66 -2.77
C ARG A 18 -7.15 2.89 -1.89
N GLY A 19 -5.89 3.32 -1.79
CA GLY A 19 -5.49 4.41 -0.90
C GLY A 19 -5.65 4.06 0.57
N GLY A 20 -5.41 5.02 1.46
CA GLY A 20 -5.34 4.75 2.90
C GLY A 20 -4.00 4.15 3.31
N ARG A 21 -4.01 3.03 4.05
CA ARG A 21 -2.81 2.35 4.54
C ARG A 21 -2.42 1.22 3.61
N ASP A 22 -1.13 1.14 3.28
CA ASP A 22 -0.52 0.17 2.38
C ASP A 22 0.69 -0.42 3.10
N GLU A 23 0.60 -1.70 3.48
CA GLU A 23 1.58 -2.35 4.34
C GLU A 23 2.97 -2.42 3.71
N MET A 24 3.04 -2.72 2.41
CA MET A 24 4.31 -2.75 1.68
C MET A 24 4.97 -1.38 1.66
N PHE A 25 4.18 -0.33 1.46
CA PHE A 25 4.74 1.00 1.50
C PHE A 25 5.27 1.38 2.88
N GLU A 26 4.51 1.11 3.94
CA GLU A 26 4.95 1.40 5.31
C GLU A 26 6.27 0.68 5.62
N ASP A 27 6.40 -0.58 5.20
CA ASP A 27 7.62 -1.36 5.40
C ASP A 27 8.80 -0.79 4.61
N ILE A 28 8.58 -0.36 3.35
CA ILE A 28 9.60 0.30 2.54
C ILE A 28 10.05 1.61 3.19
N VAL A 29 9.10 2.45 3.63
CA VAL A 29 9.40 3.72 4.28
C VAL A 29 10.16 3.50 5.59
N ALA A 30 9.76 2.51 6.39
CA ALA A 30 10.45 2.15 7.62
C ALA A 30 11.90 1.73 7.37
N ILE A 31 12.16 0.99 6.28
CA ILE A 31 13.53 0.59 5.88
C ILE A 31 14.34 1.82 5.45
N ILE A 32 13.76 2.71 4.63
CA ILE A 32 14.45 3.91 4.13
C ILE A 32 14.78 4.88 5.27
N HIS A 33 13.86 5.05 6.24
CA HIS A 33 14.01 6.00 7.33
C HIS A 33 14.49 5.37 8.66
N ALA A 34 15.02 4.14 8.63
CA ALA A 34 15.38 3.38 9.84
C ALA A 34 16.41 4.07 10.77
N GLY A 35 17.10 5.11 10.30
CA GLY A 35 18.08 5.89 11.07
C GLY A 35 17.88 7.41 11.01
N ASP A 36 16.74 7.90 10.51
CA ASP A 36 16.49 9.33 10.36
C ASP A 36 15.17 9.74 11.04
N ASP A 37 15.29 10.24 12.26
CA ASP A 37 14.16 10.69 13.07
C ASP A 37 13.42 11.90 12.44
N ILE A 38 14.11 12.70 11.62
CA ILE A 38 13.51 13.84 10.93
C ILE A 38 12.62 13.36 9.81
N GLU A 39 13.08 12.39 9.02
CA GLU A 39 12.28 11.81 7.93
C GLU A 39 11.11 10.98 8.45
N ARG A 40 11.26 10.30 9.59
CA ARG A 40 10.13 9.64 10.29
C ARG A 40 9.07 10.64 10.75
N ALA A 41 9.48 11.79 11.28
CA ALA A 41 8.54 12.84 11.69
C ALA A 41 7.79 13.45 10.50
N LYS A 42 8.47 13.65 9.36
CA LYS A 42 7.83 14.13 8.12
C LYS A 42 6.82 13.13 7.57
N ASP A 43 7.16 11.84 7.58
CA ASP A 43 6.27 10.78 7.13
C ASP A 43 5.01 10.68 8.01
N ALA A 44 5.15 10.81 9.34
CA ALA A 44 4.00 10.86 10.25
C ALA A 44 3.06 12.05 10.00
N MET A 45 3.56 13.14 9.40
CA MET A 45 2.79 14.31 9.00
C MET A 45 2.27 14.23 7.55
N ALA A 46 2.63 13.20 6.80
CA ALA A 46 2.25 13.07 5.41
C ALA A 46 0.72 12.95 5.25
N PRO A 47 0.13 13.57 4.21
CA PRO A 47 -1.29 13.44 3.97
C PRO A 47 -1.66 11.99 3.66
N ARG A 48 -2.82 11.55 4.15
CA ARG A 48 -3.35 10.22 3.82
C ARG A 48 -3.44 10.04 2.31
N ARG A 49 -2.96 8.89 1.84
CA ARG A 49 -3.03 8.49 0.43
C ARG A 49 -4.47 8.50 -0.06
N ARG A 50 -4.70 9.19 -1.17
CA ARG A 50 -6.03 9.33 -1.76
C ARG A 50 -6.43 8.03 -2.42
N ARG A 51 -7.70 7.67 -2.29
CA ARG A 51 -8.29 6.58 -3.07
C ARG A 51 -8.35 7.00 -4.54
N LEU A 52 -7.78 6.17 -5.40
CA LEU A 52 -7.75 6.39 -6.85
C LEU A 52 -8.85 5.60 -7.55
N VAL A 53 -9.22 4.44 -7.01
CA VAL A 53 -10.19 3.52 -7.62
C VAL A 53 -11.29 3.12 -6.62
N PRO A 54 -12.57 3.08 -7.04
CA PRO A 54 -13.66 2.54 -6.23
C PRO A 54 -13.44 1.07 -5.85
N GLU A 55 -13.89 0.70 -4.65
CA GLU A 55 -13.67 -0.64 -4.10
C GLU A 55 -14.23 -1.78 -4.98
N PHE A 56 -15.37 -1.56 -5.64
CA PHE A 56 -15.98 -2.59 -6.48
C PHE A 56 -15.14 -2.93 -7.72
N MET A 57 -14.41 -1.95 -8.28
CA MET A 57 -13.54 -2.18 -9.44
C MET A 57 -12.31 -3.00 -9.05
N LEU A 58 -11.77 -2.77 -7.84
CA LEU A 58 -10.65 -3.56 -7.31
C LEU A 58 -11.07 -5.01 -7.04
N LYS A 59 -12.25 -5.22 -6.44
CA LYS A 59 -12.81 -6.56 -6.25
C LYS A 59 -13.07 -7.28 -7.56
N LEU A 60 -13.56 -6.56 -8.58
CA LEU A 60 -13.76 -7.11 -9.91
C LEU A 60 -12.43 -7.51 -10.56
N ALA A 61 -11.40 -6.66 -10.45
CA ALA A 61 -10.06 -6.95 -10.96
C ALA A 61 -9.47 -8.20 -10.29
N SER A 62 -9.58 -8.32 -8.96
CA SER A 62 -9.15 -9.49 -8.17
C SER A 62 -9.90 -10.77 -8.56
N ALA A 63 -11.21 -10.67 -8.84
CA ALA A 63 -12.03 -11.82 -9.24
C ALA A 63 -11.74 -12.31 -10.66
N ILE A 64 -11.40 -11.40 -11.59
CA ILE A 64 -11.12 -11.73 -12.99
C ILE A 64 -9.66 -12.18 -13.18
N SER A 65 -8.74 -11.57 -12.44
CA SER A 65 -7.31 -11.86 -12.51
C SER A 65 -6.83 -12.33 -11.14
N PRO A 66 -6.76 -13.65 -10.90
CA PRO A 66 -6.31 -14.23 -9.63
C PRO A 66 -4.78 -14.17 -9.45
N PHE A 67 -4.08 -13.52 -10.36
CA PHE A 67 -2.64 -13.26 -10.29
C PHE A 67 -2.32 -12.39 -9.07
#